data_AF-A0A1Y3KCS7-F1
#
_entry.id   AF-A0A1Y3KCS7-F1
#
_cell.length_a   1.000
_cell.length_b   1.000
_cell.length_c   1.000
_cell.angle_alpha   90.00
_cell.angle_beta   90.00
_cell.angle_gamma   90.00
#
_symmetry.space_group_name_H-M   'P 1'
#
loop_
_entity.id
_entity.type
_entity.pdbx_description
1 polymer ?
#
loop_
_entity_poly.entity_id
_entity_poly.type
_entity_poly.pdbx_seq_one_letter_code
_entity_poly.pdbx_strand_id
1 'polypeptide(L)'
;MRIRGDVFWAWADPTLHHRTHSETLDDGTYIDVQVRLSRTGSTQMFIGVYAPGGMAIHEEAFDSRPSESMTRALAWGVGRARRIAVEGIAAHGTSAVAK
;
A
#
# COMPACT_ATOMS: atom_id res chain seq x y z
N MET A 1 -0.02 14.79 -5.70
CA MET A 1 1.32 14.15 -5.74
C MET A 1 1.44 13.30 -4.48
N ARG A 2 2.03 12.10 -4.55
CA ARG A 2 2.22 11.22 -3.38
C ARG A 2 3.64 11.41 -2.84
N ILE A 3 3.79 11.46 -1.52
CA ILE A 3 5.07 11.53 -0.84
C ILE A 3 5.41 10.11 -0.41
N ARG A 4 6.15 9.41 -1.28
CA ARG A 4 6.59 8.03 -1.05
C ARG A 4 7.66 7.98 0.04
N GLY A 5 7.52 7.06 0.98
CA GLY A 5 8.48 6.83 2.06
C GLY A 5 9.59 5.86 1.66
N ASP A 6 10.47 5.58 2.63
CA ASP A 6 11.64 4.72 2.44
C ASP A 6 11.24 3.27 2.14
N VAL A 7 10.10 2.81 2.63
CA VAL A 7 9.60 1.44 2.37
C VAL A 7 9.31 1.27 0.88
N PHE A 8 8.66 2.25 0.26
CA PHE A 8 8.45 2.23 -1.19
C PHE A 8 9.78 2.21 -1.94
N TRP A 9 10.73 3.07 -1.58
CA TRP A 9 12.00 3.20 -2.31
C TRP A 9 12.91 2.00 -2.13
N ALA A 10 12.92 1.37 -0.95
CA ALA A 10 13.65 0.13 -0.71
C ALA A 10 13.05 -1.05 -1.48
N TRP A 11 11.71 -1.08 -1.62
CA TRP A 11 11.04 -2.12 -2.39
C TRP A 11 11.13 -1.90 -3.90
N ALA A 12 11.02 -0.66 -4.40
CA ALA A 12 10.89 -0.38 -5.83
C ALA A 12 12.08 -0.92 -6.66
N ASP A 13 11.76 -1.68 -7.71
CA ASP A 13 12.72 -2.12 -8.74
C ASP A 13 12.06 -1.85 -10.10
N PRO A 14 12.46 -0.79 -10.83
CA PRO A 14 11.84 -0.41 -12.09
C PRO A 14 12.13 -1.41 -13.22
N THR A 15 13.05 -2.35 -13.03
CA THR A 15 13.38 -3.37 -14.02
C THR A 15 12.44 -4.58 -13.98
N LEU A 16 11.62 -4.68 -12.93
CA LEU A 16 10.67 -5.78 -12.74
C LEU A 16 9.25 -5.33 -13.10
N HIS A 17 8.57 -6.15 -13.92
CA HIS A 17 7.16 -5.96 -14.20
C HIS A 17 6.34 -6.14 -12.92
N HIS A 18 5.47 -5.17 -12.65
CA HIS A 18 4.52 -5.22 -11.56
C HIS A 18 3.09 -5.02 -12.07
N ARG A 19 2.12 -5.52 -11.31
CA ARG A 19 0.70 -5.21 -11.46
C ARG A 19 0.29 -4.32 -10.30
N THR A 20 -0.55 -3.35 -10.60
CA THR A 20 -0.98 -2.35 -9.63
C THR A 20 -2.48 -2.37 -9.49
N HIS A 21 -2.95 -2.18 -8.26
CA HIS A 21 -4.29 -1.73 -7.96
C HIS A 21 -4.19 -0.40 -7.22
N SER A 22 -4.90 0.59 -7.71
CA SER A 22 -5.03 1.86 -7.01
C SER A 22 -6.46 2.32 -6.95
N GLU A 23 -6.82 2.92 -5.83
CA GLU A 23 -8.18 3.39 -5.54
C GLU A 23 -8.09 4.64 -4.67
N THR A 24 -8.95 5.61 -4.95
CA THR A 24 -9.20 6.76 -4.07
C THR A 24 -10.53 6.51 -3.37
N LEU A 25 -10.53 6.54 -2.04
CA LEU A 25 -11.72 6.39 -1.21
C LEU A 25 -12.50 7.71 -1.12
N ASP A 26 -13.72 7.66 -0.59
CA ASP A 26 -14.64 8.81 -0.53
C ASP A 26 -14.11 9.98 0.31
N ASP A 27 -13.23 9.73 1.29
CA ASP A 27 -12.57 10.73 2.12
C ASP A 27 -11.31 11.33 1.45
N GLY A 28 -10.97 10.87 0.24
CA GLY A 28 -9.78 11.25 -0.50
C GLY A 28 -8.53 10.45 -0.13
N THR A 29 -8.61 9.51 0.81
CA THR A 29 -7.52 8.58 1.10
C THR A 29 -7.22 7.74 -0.14
N TYR A 30 -5.94 7.64 -0.48
CA TYR A 30 -5.48 6.93 -1.67
C TYR A 30 -4.75 5.65 -1.28
N ILE A 31 -5.16 4.52 -1.85
CA ILE A 31 -4.45 3.25 -1.71
C ILE A 31 -3.69 2.90 -3.00
N ASP A 32 -2.50 2.35 -2.83
CA ASP A 32 -1.66 1.82 -3.90
C ASP A 32 -1.12 0.46 -3.49
N VAL A 33 -1.54 -0.59 -4.18
CA VAL A 33 -1.10 -1.95 -3.93
C VAL A 33 -0.41 -2.45 -5.19
N GLN A 34 0.83 -2.86 -5.05
CA GLN A 34 1.64 -3.35 -6.17
C GLN A 34 2.12 -4.75 -5.86
N VAL A 35 2.07 -5.62 -6.87
CA VAL A 35 2.62 -6.98 -6.80
C VAL A 35 3.55 -7.24 -7.95
N ARG A 36 4.61 -8.02 -7.71
CA ARG A 36 5.55 -8.45 -8.75
C ARG A 36 6.11 -9.83 -8.42
N LEU A 37 6.83 -10.41 -9.36
CA LEU A 37 7.73 -11.52 -9.07
C LEU A 37 9.13 -10.96 -8.84
N SER A 38 9.84 -11.53 -7.86
CA SER A 38 11.29 -11.35 -7.73
C SER A 38 12.01 -12.00 -8.92
N ARG A 39 13.32 -11.76 -9.05
CA ARG A 39 14.16 -12.44 -10.05
C ARG A 39 14.20 -13.96 -9.89
N THR A 40 13.90 -14.47 -8.70
CA THR A 40 13.81 -15.90 -8.37
C THR A 40 12.39 -16.44 -8.43
N GLY A 41 11.40 -15.63 -8.83
CA GLY A 41 10.01 -16.04 -8.99
C GLY A 41 9.16 -15.97 -7.72
N SER A 42 9.67 -15.40 -6.62
CA SER A 42 8.88 -15.19 -5.40
C SER A 42 7.90 -14.03 -5.59
N THR A 43 6.63 -14.22 -5.21
CA THR A 43 5.63 -13.14 -5.23
C THR A 43 5.99 -12.12 -4.15
N GLN A 44 6.23 -10.88 -4.57
CA GLN A 44 6.48 -9.72 -3.73
C GLN A 44 5.30 -8.76 -3.80
N MET A 45 5.14 -7.95 -2.76
CA MET A 45 4.04 -7.00 -2.67
C MET A 45 4.44 -5.74 -1.92
N PHE A 46 3.89 -4.62 -2.33
CA PHE A 46 3.92 -3.36 -1.62
C PHE A 46 2.50 -2.86 -1.39
N ILE A 47 2.26 -2.25 -0.24
CA ILE A 47 1.02 -1.61 0.17
C ILE A 47 1.35 -0.20 0.63
N GLY A 48 0.76 0.80 -0.02
CA GLY A 48 0.81 2.19 0.40
C GLY A 48 -0.59 2.74 0.63
N VAL A 49 -0.77 3.47 1.73
CA VAL A 49 -1.98 4.23 2.07
C VAL A 49 -1.56 5.67 2.31
N TYR A 50 -2.20 6.60 1.62
CA TYR A 50 -1.82 8.02 1.61
C TYR A 50 -3.02 8.89 1.90
N ALA A 51 -2.84 9.92 2.73
CA ALA A 51 -3.85 10.94 2.98
C ALA A 51 -4.18 11.72 1.69
N PRO A 52 -5.29 12.49 1.63
CA PRO A 52 -5.64 13.30 0.46
C PRO A 52 -4.54 14.27 0.00
N GLY A 53 -3.73 14.77 0.94
CA GLY A 53 -2.56 15.61 0.67
C GLY A 53 -1.33 14.86 0.13
N GLY A 54 -1.41 13.53 0.01
CA GLY A 54 -0.34 12.67 -0.48
C GLY A 54 0.67 12.19 0.57
N MET A 55 0.53 12.61 1.83
CA MET A 55 1.34 12.13 2.95
C MET A 55 1.08 10.63 3.20
N ALA A 56 2.13 9.84 3.40
CA ALA A 56 1.99 8.43 3.75
C ALA A 56 1.34 8.30 5.14
N ILE A 57 0.21 7.59 5.19
CA ILE A 57 -0.41 7.11 6.43
C ILE A 57 0.24 5.78 6.81
N HIS A 58 0.47 4.92 5.82
CA HIS A 58 1.09 3.61 6.00
C HIS A 58 1.82 3.17 4.74
N GLU A 59 2.99 2.56 4.90
CA GLU A 59 3.67 1.82 3.84
C GLU A 59 4.19 0.49 4.41
N GLU A 60 4.02 -0.58 3.65
CA GLU A 60 4.45 -1.92 4.02
C GLU A 60 4.86 -2.72 2.78
N ALA A 61 5.91 -3.52 2.90
CA ALA A 61 6.40 -4.36 1.82
C ALA A 61 6.61 -5.79 2.30
N PHE A 62 6.37 -6.74 1.40
CA PHE A 62 6.59 -8.17 1.59
C PHE A 62 7.54 -8.67 0.51
N ASP A 63 8.71 -9.16 0.92
CA ASP A 63 9.68 -9.77 0.02
C ASP A 63 9.31 -11.18 -0.43
N SER A 64 8.33 -11.80 0.25
CA SER A 64 7.79 -13.10 -0.13
C SER A 64 6.35 -13.29 0.36
N ARG A 65 5.49 -13.75 -0.54
CA ARG A 65 4.16 -14.29 -0.29
C ARG A 65 4.16 -15.77 -0.72
N PRO A 66 4.65 -16.69 0.13
CA PRO A 66 4.79 -18.09 -0.24
C PRO A 66 3.42 -18.69 -0.60
N SER A 67 3.41 -19.52 -1.64
CA SER A 67 2.20 -20.21 -2.14
C SER A 67 1.09 -19.30 -2.69
N GLU A 68 1.38 -18.02 -2.94
CA GLU A 68 0.42 -17.09 -3.54
C GLU A 68 0.83 -16.67 -4.95
N SER A 69 -0.13 -16.70 -5.87
CA SER A 69 0.01 -16.01 -7.16
C SER A 69 -0.07 -14.50 -6.98
N MET A 70 0.46 -13.75 -7.95
CA MET A 70 0.33 -12.28 -7.96
C MET A 70 -1.13 -11.82 -7.83
N THR A 71 -2.08 -12.49 -8.48
CA THR A 71 -3.51 -12.14 -8.39
C THR A 71 -4.05 -12.33 -6.97
N ARG A 72 -3.68 -13.42 -6.30
CA ARG A 72 -4.12 -13.69 -4.93
C ARG A 72 -3.50 -12.69 -3.95
N ALA A 73 -2.20 -12.43 -4.09
CA ALA A 73 -1.50 -11.43 -3.29
C ALA A 73 -2.11 -10.03 -3.48
N LEU A 74 -2.44 -9.64 -4.72
CA LEU A 74 -3.04 -8.33 -5.02
C LEU A 74 -4.41 -8.18 -4.35
N ALA A 75 -5.28 -9.19 -4.48
CA ALA A 75 -6.59 -9.17 -3.84
C ALA A 75 -6.50 -9.07 -2.31
N TRP A 76 -5.57 -9.81 -1.70
CA TRP A 76 -5.31 -9.72 -0.27
C TRP A 76 -4.79 -8.34 0.13
N GLY A 77 -3.82 -7.80 -0.63
CA GLY A 77 -3.21 -6.51 -0.37
C GLY A 77 -4.22 -5.36 -0.43
N VAL A 78 -5.16 -5.40 -1.39
CA VAL A 78 -6.26 -4.42 -1.47
C VAL A 78 -7.15 -4.50 -0.23
N GLY A 79 -7.53 -5.70 0.20
CA GLY A 79 -8.31 -5.87 1.44
C GLY A 79 -7.57 -5.35 2.68
N ARG A 80 -6.26 -5.56 2.75
CA ARG A 80 -5.41 -5.04 3.84
C ARG A 80 -5.31 -3.52 3.80
N ALA A 81 -5.07 -2.92 2.64
CA ALA A 81 -4.98 -1.48 2.45
C ALA A 81 -6.27 -0.75 2.85
N ARG A 82 -7.43 -1.27 2.44
CA ARG A 82 -8.74 -0.73 2.84
C ARG A 82 -8.96 -0.78 4.35
N ARG A 83 -8.57 -1.88 5.00
CA ARG A 83 -8.66 -1.99 6.47
C ARG A 83 -7.77 -0.95 7.15
N ILE A 84 -6.53 -0.78 6.69
CA ILE A 84 -5.60 0.21 7.23
C ILE A 84 -6.14 1.63 7.03
N ALA A 85 -6.75 1.92 5.88
CA ALA A 85 -7.37 3.23 5.64
C ALA A 85 -8.46 3.52 6.68
N VAL A 86 -9.36 2.56 6.94
CA VAL A 86 -10.42 2.71 7.96
C VAL A 86 -9.84 2.86 9.38
N GLU A 87 -8.83 2.05 9.73
CA GLU A 87 -8.17 2.10 11.05
C GLU A 87 -7.38 3.42 11.24
N GLY A 88 -6.69 3.89 10.21
CA GLY A 88 -5.93 5.14 10.22
C GLY A 88 -6.82 6.37 10.37
N ILE A 89 -8.00 6.39 9.75
CA ILE A 89 -9.01 7.45 9.94
C ILE A 89 -9.39 7.59 11.42
N ALA A 90 -9.61 6.47 12.11
CA ALA A 90 -9.98 6.47 13.53
C ALA A 90 -8.87 7.06 14.44
N ALA A 91 -7.60 6.82 14.09
CA ALA A 91 -6.45 7.35 14.81
C ALA A 91 -6.20 8.86 14.55
N HIS A 92 -6.49 9.35 13.34
CA HIS A 92 -6.31 10.76 12.99
C HIS A 92 -7.50 11.65 13.39
N GLY A 93 -8.71 11.09 13.54
CA GLY A 93 -9.92 11.81 13.97
C GLY A 93 -9.96 12.22 15.44
N THR A 94 -9.05 11.73 16.28
CA THR A 94 -8.99 12.05 17.73
C THR A 94 -8.09 13.24 18.07
N SER A 95 -7.37 13.82 17.10
CA SER A 95 -6.46 14.95 17.34
C SER A 95 -7.07 16.34 17.05
N ALA A 96 -8.38 16.44 16.88
CA ALA A 96 -9.10 17.70 16.65
C ALA A 96 -10.11 18.03 17.76
N VAL A 97 -9.73 17.84 19.02
CA VAL A 97 -10.39 18.48 20.17
C VAL A 97 -9.32 18.88 21.19
N ALA A 98 -8.61 19.96 20.92
CA ALA A 98 -7.92 20.72 21.96
C ALA A 98 -8.26 22.19 21.74
N LYS A 99 -8.93 22.73 22.76
CA LYS A 99 -9.62 24.01 22.86
C LYS A 99 -8.63 25.15 23.14
#